data_AF-F5A4Z0-F1
#
_entry.id   AF-F5A4Z0-F1
#
_cell.length_a   1.000
_cell.length_b   1.000
_cell.length_c   1.000
_cell.angle_alpha   90.00
_cell.angle_beta   90.00
_cell.angle_gamma   90.00
#
_symmetry.space_group_name_H-M   'P 1'
#
loop_
_entity.id
_entity.type
_entity.pdbx_description
1 polymer ?
#
loop_
_entity_poly.entity_id
_entity_poly.type
_entity_poly.pdbx_seq_one_letter_code
_entity_poly.pdbx_strand_id
1 'polypeptide(L)'
;TTVRDYTQMNELHERYASKGLVVLGVPCNQFGHQENCKNEEILLSLKHVRPGNGFEPKFQLLEKVDVNGKDAHPLFVLLKEKLPFPSDDPSSLMNDPKLIMWSPVSRNDVAWNFEKFLVGPDGVPFKRYSRRFLT
;
A
#
# COMPACT_ATOMS: atom_id res chain seq x y z
N THR A 1 10.16 -0.60 3.64
CA THR A 1 10.20 0.60 4.50
C THR A 1 9.88 1.80 3.64
N THR A 2 9.43 2.92 4.22
CA THR A 2 9.06 4.13 3.46
C THR A 2 10.12 4.52 2.43
N VAL A 3 11.38 4.64 2.83
CA VAL A 3 12.47 5.00 1.91
C VAL A 3 12.55 4.01 0.75
N ARG A 4 12.73 2.72 1.04
CA ARG A 4 12.89 1.66 0.03
C ARG A 4 11.73 1.61 -0.95
N ASP A 5 10.50 1.48 -0.45
CA ASP A 5 9.35 1.23 -1.30
C ASP A 5 8.99 2.48 -2.14
N TYR A 6 9.09 3.70 -1.59
CA TYR A 6 8.89 4.92 -2.38
C TYR A 6 9.96 5.13 -3.45
N THR A 7 11.24 4.83 -3.16
CA THR A 7 12.30 4.92 -4.17
C THR A 7 12.12 3.91 -5.29
N GLN A 8 11.76 2.66 -4.95
CA GLN A 8 11.53 1.61 -5.94
C GLN A 8 10.28 1.88 -6.78
N MET A 9 9.21 2.42 -6.20
CA MET A 9 8.01 2.81 -6.96
C MET A 9 8.30 3.95 -7.94
N ASN A 10 9.14 4.93 -7.58
CA ASN A 10 9.61 5.95 -8.52
C ASN A 10 10.40 5.32 -9.68
N GLU A 11 11.35 4.44 -9.39
CA GLU A 11 12.16 3.73 -10.40
C GLU A 11 11.28 2.88 -11.33
N LEU A 12 10.29 2.18 -10.76
CA LEU A 12 9.35 1.35 -11.51
C LEU A 12 8.48 2.21 -12.43
N HIS A 13 7.95 3.33 -11.93
CA HIS A 13 7.20 4.29 -12.72
C HIS A 13 8.05 4.83 -13.88
N GLU A 14 9.27 5.31 -13.62
CA GLU A 14 10.16 5.83 -14.66
C GLU A 14 10.42 4.82 -15.79
N ARG A 15 10.62 3.54 -15.44
CA ARG A 15 10.96 2.50 -16.42
C ARG A 15 9.79 2.03 -17.27
N TYR A 16 8.58 2.02 -16.70
CA TYR A 16 7.44 1.32 -17.29
C TYR A 16 6.21 2.22 -17.55
N ALA A 17 6.20 3.48 -17.13
CA ALA A 17 5.08 4.39 -17.40
C ALA A 17 4.81 4.55 -18.90
N SER A 18 5.86 4.68 -19.72
CA SER A 18 5.73 4.73 -21.18
C SER A 18 5.24 3.43 -21.81
N LYS A 19 5.26 2.33 -21.05
CA LYS A 19 4.75 1.01 -21.45
C LYS A 19 3.38 0.70 -20.85
N GLY A 20 2.72 1.70 -20.24
CA GLY A 20 1.37 1.59 -19.71
C GLY A 20 1.27 1.23 -18.22
N LEU A 21 2.38 1.15 -17.48
CA LEU A 21 2.31 0.94 -16.03
C LEU A 21 1.85 2.22 -15.33
N VAL A 22 0.84 2.11 -14.47
CA VAL A 22 0.42 3.15 -13.54
C VAL A 22 0.66 2.66 -12.12
N VAL A 23 1.31 3.49 -11.30
CA VAL A 23 1.48 3.25 -9.87
C VAL A 23 0.54 4.17 -9.11
N LEU A 24 -0.20 3.60 -8.16
CA LEU A 24 -1.09 4.34 -7.26
C LEU A 24 -0.65 4.07 -5.81
N GLY A 25 -0.31 5.12 -5.08
CA GLY A 25 -0.07 5.02 -3.64
C GLY A 25 -1.32 5.37 -2.86
N VAL A 26 -1.68 4.54 -1.90
CA VAL A 26 -2.87 4.73 -1.06
C VAL A 26 -2.44 4.84 0.40
N PRO A 27 -2.36 6.06 0.95
CA PRO A 27 -2.02 6.25 2.36
C PRO A 27 -3.04 5.56 3.28
N CYS A 28 -2.57 4.97 4.37
CA CYS A 28 -3.41 4.29 5.35
C CYS A 28 -2.75 4.34 6.73
N ASN A 29 -3.53 4.60 7.79
CA ASN A 29 -2.99 4.74 9.15
C ASN A 29 -3.26 3.54 10.06
N GLN A 30 -3.81 2.44 9.53
CA GLN A 30 -4.21 1.26 10.32
C GLN A 30 -3.02 0.42 10.83
N PHE A 31 -1.82 0.65 10.30
CA PHE A 31 -0.64 -0.19 10.57
C PHE A 31 0.37 0.55 11.44
N GLY A 32 0.25 0.38 12.77
CA GLY A 32 1.14 0.99 13.75
C GLY A 32 1.17 2.52 13.70
N HIS A 33 0.08 3.15 13.24
CA HIS A 33 -0.06 4.59 13.10
C HIS A 33 1.10 5.27 12.36
N GLN A 34 1.56 4.65 11.27
CA GLN A 34 2.73 5.14 10.52
C GLN A 34 2.41 6.28 9.54
N GLU A 35 1.14 6.64 9.37
CA GLU A 35 0.65 7.71 8.48
C GLU A 35 -0.28 8.69 9.23
N ASN A 36 0.26 9.28 10.31
CA ASN A 36 -0.47 10.24 11.15
C ASN A 36 -0.73 11.58 10.49
N CYS A 37 0.01 11.92 9.43
CA CYS A 37 -0.18 13.12 8.64
C CYS A 37 -1.60 13.18 8.04
N LYS A 38 -2.17 14.39 7.97
CA LYS A 38 -3.37 14.66 7.16
C LYS A 38 -3.02 14.60 5.67
N ASN A 39 -4.03 14.52 4.81
CA ASN A 39 -3.83 14.42 3.35
C ASN A 39 -2.89 15.52 2.81
N GLU A 40 -3.04 16.74 3.32
CA GLU A 40 -2.26 17.92 2.90
C GLU A 40 -0.81 17.89 3.39
N GLU A 41 -0.50 17.07 4.40
CA GLU A 41 0.80 16.99 5.05
C GLU A 41 1.66 15.84 4.53
N ILE A 42 1.07 14.83 3.89
CA ILE A 42 1.77 13.60 3.45
C ILE A 42 2.91 13.94 2.48
N LEU A 43 2.65 14.77 1.46
CA LEU A 43 3.67 15.16 0.49
C LEU A 43 4.81 15.96 1.15
N LEU A 44 4.49 16.82 2.12
CA LEU A 44 5.49 17.57 2.89
C LEU A 44 6.36 16.63 3.72
N SER A 45 5.75 15.62 4.36
CA SER A 45 6.46 14.59 5.13
C SER A 45 7.42 13.77 4.25
N LEU A 46 6.96 13.35 3.08
CA LEU A 46 7.82 12.63 2.12
C LEU A 46 8.99 13.49 1.65
N LYS A 47 8.75 14.78 1.38
CA LYS A 47 9.76 15.72 0.88
C LYS A 47 10.79 16.12 1.92
N HIS A 48 10.37 16.32 3.17
CA HIS A 48 11.20 16.96 4.20
C HIS A 48 11.62 16.03 5.34
N VAL A 49 10.91 14.92 5.58
CA VAL A 49 11.15 14.05 6.75
C VAL A 49 11.64 12.68 6.31
N ARG A 50 10.82 11.92 5.58
CA ARG A 50 11.16 10.56 5.15
C ARG A 50 10.33 10.17 3.92
N PRO A 51 10.92 9.97 2.73
CA PRO A 51 12.36 9.85 2.48
C PRO A 51 13.22 11.09 2.74
N GLY A 52 12.62 12.29 2.70
CA GLY A 52 13.33 13.54 2.92
C GLY A 52 14.16 13.95 1.71
N ASN A 53 15.10 14.89 1.90
CA ASN A 53 16.04 15.36 0.87
C ASN A 53 15.39 15.82 -0.44
N GLY A 54 14.20 16.43 -0.37
CA GLY A 54 13.50 16.91 -1.56
C GLY A 54 12.84 15.81 -2.38
N PHE A 55 12.65 14.61 -1.80
CA PHE A 55 11.98 13.51 -2.48
C PHE A 55 10.55 13.89 -2.88
N GLU A 56 10.19 13.59 -4.13
CA GLU A 56 8.83 13.73 -4.64
C GLU A 56 8.39 12.42 -5.31
N PRO A 57 7.21 11.88 -4.97
CA PRO A 57 6.68 10.70 -5.65
C PRO A 57 6.36 11.03 -7.11
N LYS A 58 6.82 10.18 -8.03
CA LYS A 58 6.56 10.31 -9.48
C LYS A 58 5.25 9.66 -9.90
N PHE A 59 4.49 9.19 -8.94
CA PHE A 59 3.23 8.48 -9.12
C PHE A 59 2.14 9.11 -8.26
N GLN A 60 0.89 8.82 -8.59
CA GLN A 60 -0.24 9.46 -7.93
C GLN A 60 -0.42 8.90 -6.52
N LEU A 61 -0.50 9.79 -5.54
CA LEU A 61 -1.02 9.49 -4.22
C LEU A 61 -2.51 9.83 -4.19
N LEU A 62 -3.31 8.91 -3.65
CA LEU A 62 -4.73 9.12 -3.39
C LEU A 62 -4.94 9.66 -1.98
N GLU A 63 -6.19 9.94 -1.63
CA GLU A 63 -6.55 10.28 -0.26
C GLU A 63 -6.31 9.11 0.70
N LYS A 64 -6.05 9.45 1.96
CA LYS A 64 -5.91 8.47 3.02
C LYS A 64 -7.23 7.74 3.27
N VAL A 65 -7.17 6.41 3.27
CA VAL A 65 -8.34 5.55 3.50
C VAL A 65 -7.99 4.39 4.42
N ASP A 66 -9.03 3.73 4.93
CA ASP A 66 -8.91 2.43 5.58
C ASP A 66 -8.94 1.31 4.53
N VAL A 67 -8.14 0.28 4.75
CA VAL A 67 -8.02 -0.88 3.84
C VAL A 67 -8.56 -2.17 4.45
N ASN A 68 -8.74 -2.19 5.77
CA ASN A 68 -9.28 -3.28 6.57
C ASN A 68 -10.45 -2.82 7.46
N GLY A 69 -11.21 -3.78 7.98
CA GLY A 69 -12.34 -3.53 8.85
C GLY A 69 -13.60 -3.05 8.12
N LYS A 70 -14.60 -2.64 8.91
CA LYS A 70 -15.95 -2.29 8.43
C LYS A 70 -15.97 -1.08 7.48
N ASP A 71 -15.02 -0.15 7.66
CA ASP A 71 -14.92 1.11 6.92
C ASP A 71 -13.89 1.01 5.77
N ALA A 72 -13.44 -0.20 5.44
CA ALA A 72 -12.49 -0.43 4.36
C ALA A 72 -13.02 0.12 3.03
N HIS A 73 -12.18 0.85 2.30
CA HIS A 73 -12.54 1.39 1.00
C HIS A 73 -12.95 0.23 0.05
N PRO A 74 -14.03 0.37 -0.75
CA PRO A 74 -14.57 -0.72 -1.57
C PRO A 74 -13.55 -1.36 -2.52
N LEU A 75 -12.60 -0.58 -3.03
CA LEU A 75 -11.47 -1.11 -3.82
C LEU A 75 -10.67 -2.19 -3.06
N PHE A 76 -10.32 -1.94 -1.80
CA PHE A 76 -9.55 -2.90 -1.01
C PHE A 76 -10.39 -4.10 -0.58
N VAL A 77 -11.70 -3.93 -0.38
CA VAL A 77 -12.62 -5.07 -0.19
C VAL A 77 -12.53 -5.99 -1.41
N LEU A 78 -12.72 -5.44 -2.62
CA LEU A 78 -12.66 -6.20 -3.87
C LEU A 78 -11.29 -6.86 -4.10
N LEU A 79 -10.20 -6.12 -3.88
CA LEU A 79 -8.84 -6.64 -4.07
C LEU A 79 -8.53 -7.80 -3.11
N LYS A 80 -8.91 -7.68 -1.83
CA LYS A 80 -8.73 -8.75 -0.84
C LYS A 80 -9.63 -9.95 -1.08
N GLU A 81 -10.82 -9.77 -1.66
CA GLU A 81 -11.67 -10.89 -2.05
C GLU A 81 -11.11 -11.66 -3.24
N LYS A 82 -10.62 -10.95 -4.27
CA LYS A 82 -10.06 -11.57 -5.48
C LYS A 82 -8.67 -12.17 -5.25
N LEU A 83 -7.87 -11.56 -4.38
CA LEU A 83 -6.50 -11.97 -4.06
C LEU A 83 -6.37 -12.12 -2.53
N PRO A 84 -6.92 -13.21 -1.94
CA PRO A 84 -7.05 -13.33 -0.49
C PRO A 84 -5.72 -13.40 0.25
N PHE A 85 -4.66 -13.87 -0.41
CA PHE A 85 -3.36 -14.05 0.21
C PHE A 85 -2.24 -13.50 -0.67
N PRO A 86 -1.19 -12.89 -0.09
CA PRO A 86 0.03 -12.59 -0.83
C PRO A 86 0.67 -13.85 -1.40
N SER A 87 1.12 -13.77 -2.65
CA SER A 87 1.70 -14.92 -3.36
C SER A 87 3.05 -15.38 -2.80
N ASP A 88 3.77 -14.50 -2.12
CA ASP A 88 5.08 -14.76 -1.50
C ASP A 88 5.02 -15.05 0.02
N ASP A 89 3.88 -14.77 0.68
CA ASP A 89 3.68 -15.02 2.11
C ASP A 89 2.19 -15.22 2.40
N PRO A 90 1.65 -16.44 2.19
CA PRO A 90 0.20 -16.67 2.23
C PRO A 90 -0.38 -16.81 3.64
N SER A 91 0.45 -16.86 4.68
CA SER A 91 0.03 -17.20 6.04
C SER A 91 0.24 -16.08 7.06
N SER A 92 1.16 -15.15 6.83
CA SER A 92 1.49 -14.12 7.82
C SER A 92 0.48 -12.97 7.82
N LEU A 93 -0.25 -12.77 8.91
CA LEU A 93 -1.08 -11.58 9.13
C LEU A 93 -0.40 -10.58 10.07
N MET A 94 -0.26 -10.90 11.35
CA MET A 94 0.36 -10.03 12.34
C MET A 94 1.00 -10.86 13.45
N ASN A 95 2.20 -10.48 13.89
CA ASN A 95 2.88 -11.17 14.99
C ASN A 95 2.39 -10.69 16.36
N ASP A 96 2.24 -9.37 16.52
CA ASP A 96 1.68 -8.78 17.75
C ASP A 96 0.19 -8.46 17.51
N PRO A 97 -0.75 -9.17 18.15
CA PRO A 97 -2.17 -8.93 17.97
C PRO A 97 -2.61 -7.53 18.39
N LYS A 98 -1.83 -6.82 19.23
CA LYS A 98 -2.14 -5.44 19.63
C LYS A 98 -2.06 -4.44 18.48
N LEU A 99 -1.39 -4.81 17.39
CA LEU A 99 -1.28 -3.98 16.18
C LEU A 99 -2.50 -4.13 15.26
N ILE A 100 -3.44 -5.02 15.56
CA ILE A 100 -4.70 -5.16 14.84
C ILE A 100 -5.69 -4.19 15.47
N MET A 101 -5.88 -3.03 14.82
CA MET A 101 -6.68 -1.91 15.35
C MET A 101 -8.00 -1.72 14.60
N TRP A 102 -8.37 -2.66 13.74
CA TRP A 102 -9.60 -2.62 12.94
C TRP A 102 -10.55 -3.76 13.34
N SER A 103 -11.82 -3.60 12.98
CA SER A 103 -12.85 -4.61 13.19
C SER A 103 -13.91 -4.53 12.07
N PRO A 104 -14.45 -5.66 11.58
CA PRO A 104 -14.05 -7.02 11.90
C PRO A 104 -12.68 -7.38 11.32
N VAL A 105 -12.04 -8.41 11.88
CA VAL A 105 -10.78 -8.96 11.36
C VAL A 105 -11.11 -10.11 10.42
N SER A 106 -10.50 -10.12 9.24
CA SER A 106 -10.70 -11.11 8.19
C SER A 106 -9.38 -11.79 7.82
N ARG A 107 -9.46 -13.07 7.38
CA ARG A 107 -8.26 -13.86 7.01
C ARG A 107 -7.48 -13.27 5.83
N ASN A 108 -8.14 -12.49 4.99
CA ASN A 108 -7.57 -11.86 3.80
C ASN A 108 -7.11 -10.42 4.03
N ASP A 109 -7.15 -9.91 5.26
CA ASP A 109 -6.75 -8.54 5.58
C ASP A 109 -5.33 -8.22 5.11
N VAL A 110 -5.09 -6.95 4.79
CA VAL A 110 -3.74 -6.43 4.56
C VAL A 110 -2.96 -6.53 5.87
N ALA A 111 -1.78 -7.13 5.83
CA ALA A 111 -0.97 -7.41 7.01
C ALA A 111 -0.19 -6.19 7.51
N TRP A 112 0.25 -5.31 6.60
CA TRP A 112 1.05 -4.13 6.94
C TRP A 112 1.13 -3.13 5.80
N ASN A 113 1.77 -1.99 6.07
CA ASN A 113 2.20 -1.04 5.05
C ASN A 113 3.02 -1.72 3.94
N PHE A 114 2.85 -1.23 2.71
CA PHE A 114 3.54 -1.67 1.50
C PHE A 114 3.26 -3.12 1.07
N GLU A 115 2.04 -3.62 1.27
CA GLU A 115 1.53 -4.67 0.39
C GLU A 115 1.22 -4.11 -1.00
N LYS A 116 1.28 -4.96 -2.02
CA LYS A 116 1.10 -4.56 -3.42
C LYS A 116 0.06 -5.43 -4.11
N PHE A 117 -0.75 -4.80 -4.94
CA PHE A 117 -1.70 -5.47 -5.83
C PHE A 117 -1.36 -5.08 -7.27
N LEU A 118 -1.13 -6.07 -8.11
CA LEU A 118 -0.97 -5.92 -9.55
C LEU A 118 -2.31 -6.19 -10.21
N VAL A 119 -2.77 -5.23 -11.02
CA VAL A 119 -4.03 -5.28 -11.77
C VAL A 119 -3.70 -5.26 -13.25
N GLY A 120 -4.36 -6.12 -14.03
CA GLY A 120 -4.19 -6.19 -15.47
C GLY A 120 -4.78 -4.96 -16.20
N PRO A 121 -4.42 -4.76 -17.47
CA PRO A 121 -4.98 -3.67 -18.30
C PRO A 121 -6.49 -3.81 -18.54
N ASP A 122 -7.06 -5.00 -18.31
CA ASP A 122 -8.49 -5.30 -18.32
C ASP A 122 -9.20 -4.96 -17.00
N GLY A 123 -8.46 -4.45 -16.01
CA GLY A 123 -8.98 -4.13 -14.67
C GLY A 123 -9.10 -5.33 -13.74
N VAL A 124 -8.63 -6.52 -14.15
CA VAL A 124 -8.73 -7.74 -13.33
C VAL A 124 -7.53 -7.84 -12.38
N PRO A 125 -7.74 -8.04 -11.06
CA PRO A 125 -6.64 -8.26 -10.13
C PRO A 125 -5.85 -9.52 -10.52
N PHE A 126 -4.54 -9.37 -10.72
CA PHE A 126 -3.66 -10.42 -11.23
C PHE A 126 -2.83 -11.08 -10.12
N LYS A 127 -2.19 -10.28 -9.25
CA LYS A 127 -1.31 -10.82 -8.21
C LYS A 127 -1.16 -9.90 -7.00
N ARG A 128 -1.07 -10.48 -5.80
CA ARG A 128 -0.82 -9.77 -4.54
C ARG A 128 0.56 -10.13 -3.99
N TYR A 129 1.26 -9.15 -3.42
CA TYR A 129 2.59 -9.30 -2.85
C TYR A 129 2.63 -8.75 -1.43
N SER A 130 3.38 -9.43 -0.57
CA SER A 130 3.46 -9.11 0.85
C SER A 130 4.27 -7.84 1.09
N ARG A 131 4.21 -7.34 2.33
CA ARG A 131 5.05 -6.22 2.83
C ARG A 131 6.56 -6.42 2.65
N ARG A 132 7.01 -7.67 2.50
CA ARG A 132 8.43 -8.03 2.38
C ARG A 132 8.90 -8.06 0.93
N PHE A 133 8.00 -8.22 -0.03
CA PHE A 133 8.33 -8.26 -1.44
C PHE A 133 8.97 -6.94 -1.90
N LEU A 134 10.09 -7.06 -2.62
CA LEU A 134 10.81 -5.92 -3.18
C LEU A 134 10.09 -5.42 -4.44
N THR A 135 9.94 -4.10 -4.55
CA THR A 135 9.31 -3.47 -5.72
C THR A 135 10.34 -3.29 -6.82
#